data_AF-B7CBD7-F1
#
_entry.id   AF-B7CBD7-F1
#
_cell.length_a   1.000
_cell.length_b   1.000
_cell.length_c   1.000
_cell.angle_alpha   90.00
_cell.angle_beta   90.00
_cell.angle_gamma   90.00
#
_symmetry.space_group_name_H-M   'P 1'
#
loop_
_entity.id
_entity.type
_entity.pdbx_description
1 polymer ?
#
loop_
_entity_poly.entity_id
_entity_poly.type
_entity_poly.pdbx_seq_one_letter_code
_entity_poly.pdbx_strand_id
1 'polypeptide(L)'
;MKQIIQYIEDHNISEEEVAQAAHMSLRNLRRQIHSKNRTQVRIVLLLADKQNQSIDSIFFDEMNNQPISLEGLTINQIQDIIKLVHPELFMGVTRSKKIKDYNYNLETDMGDRMRFIREVVFSLSQTEFGKYMEVSRNTSKYWDEGQINVDKIFKISQSTNISMDFIIRDHYPLTLQTQGMSEALYLAVMTSCVLYRLRNAGSVK
;
A
#
# COMPACT_ATOMS: atom_id res chain seq x y z
N MET A 1 -2.89 -6.16 -14.04
CA MET A 1 -3.29 -4.81 -13.59
C MET A 1 -4.49 -4.41 -14.43
N LYS A 2 -5.67 -4.38 -13.82
CA LYS A 2 -6.84 -3.75 -14.44
C LYS A 2 -6.45 -2.31 -14.78
N GLN A 3 -6.54 -1.94 -16.06
CA GLN A 3 -6.18 -0.58 -16.44
C GLN A 3 -7.28 0.36 -15.93
N ILE A 4 -6.91 1.52 -15.40
CA ILE A 4 -7.87 2.50 -14.88
C ILE A 4 -8.90 2.89 -15.94
N ILE A 5 -8.50 2.90 -17.21
CA ILE A 5 -9.43 3.08 -18.34
C ILE A 5 -10.53 2.02 -18.36
N GLN A 6 -10.19 0.73 -18.19
CA GLN A 6 -11.17 -0.35 -18.14
C GLN A 6 -12.13 -0.16 -16.97
N TYR A 7 -11.61 0.26 -15.81
CA TYR A 7 -12.46 0.55 -14.66
C TYR A 7 -13.47 1.69 -14.95
N ILE A 8 -13.01 2.77 -15.58
CA ILE A 8 -13.86 3.92 -15.98
C ILE A 8 -14.95 3.45 -16.96
N GLU A 9 -14.58 2.65 -17.96
CA GLU A 9 -15.51 2.09 -18.95
C GLU A 9 -16.53 1.15 -18.32
N ASP A 10 -16.10 0.18 -17.52
CA ASP A 10 -16.96 -0.81 -16.86
C ASP A 10 -18.04 -0.16 -15.96
N HIS A 11 -17.73 1.00 -15.38
CA HIS A 11 -18.61 1.71 -14.43
C HIS A 11 -19.32 2.91 -15.07
N ASN A 12 -19.22 3.09 -16.40
CA ASN A 12 -19.82 4.21 -17.13
C ASN A 12 -19.46 5.59 -16.54
N ILE A 13 -18.21 5.77 -16.10
CA ILE A 13 -17.74 7.04 -15.54
C ILE A 13 -17.30 7.96 -16.69
N SER A 14 -17.75 9.22 -16.71
CA SER A 14 -17.28 10.20 -17.71
C SER A 14 -15.83 10.61 -17.43
N GLU A 15 -14.97 10.48 -18.46
CA GLU A 15 -13.60 10.98 -18.41
C GLU A 15 -13.54 12.50 -18.20
N GLU A 16 -14.49 13.25 -18.75
CA GLU A 16 -14.60 14.70 -18.59
C GLU A 16 -14.83 15.07 -17.11
N GLU A 17 -15.73 14.35 -16.43
CA GLU A 17 -15.98 14.54 -15.00
C GLU A 17 -14.73 14.24 -14.16
N VAL A 18 -14.02 13.15 -14.48
CA VAL A 18 -12.76 12.79 -13.80
C VAL A 18 -11.69 13.85 -14.04
N ALA A 19 -11.56 14.36 -15.27
CA ALA A 19 -10.58 15.39 -15.61
C ALA A 19 -10.86 16.69 -14.85
N GLN A 20 -12.14 17.08 -14.78
CA GLN A 20 -12.58 18.26 -14.04
C GLN A 20 -12.31 18.13 -12.54
N ALA A 21 -12.69 17.00 -11.93
CA ALA A 21 -12.45 16.71 -10.51
C ALA A 21 -10.95 16.64 -10.17
N ALA A 22 -10.12 16.18 -11.10
CA ALA A 22 -8.68 16.13 -10.96
C ALA A 22 -7.97 17.46 -11.33
N HIS A 23 -8.73 18.51 -11.69
CA HIS A 23 -8.24 19.82 -12.15
C HIS A 23 -7.20 19.71 -13.27
N MET A 24 -7.49 18.90 -14.28
CA MET A 24 -6.63 18.75 -15.45
C MET A 24 -7.43 18.72 -16.75
N SER A 25 -6.77 18.97 -17.89
CA SER A 25 -7.44 18.82 -19.19
C SER A 25 -7.70 17.35 -19.51
N LEU A 26 -8.78 17.08 -20.25
CA LEU A 26 -9.11 15.73 -20.74
C LEU A 26 -7.92 15.06 -21.46
N ARG A 27 -7.17 15.83 -22.26
CA ARG A 27 -5.94 15.35 -22.92
C ARG A 27 -4.89 14.89 -21.93
N ASN A 28 -4.69 15.60 -20.82
CA ASN A 28 -3.72 15.21 -19.80
C ASN A 28 -4.22 13.99 -19.01
N LEU A 29 -5.52 13.92 -18.69
CA LEU A 29 -6.12 12.76 -18.06
C LEU A 29 -5.88 11.50 -18.91
N ARG A 30 -6.26 11.53 -20.19
CA ARG A 30 -6.05 10.43 -21.14
C ARG A 30 -4.59 9.97 -21.15
N ARG A 31 -3.64 10.90 -21.19
CA ARG A 31 -2.20 10.57 -21.14
C ARG A 31 -1.80 9.84 -19.85
N GLN A 32 -2.47 10.08 -18.73
CA GLN A 32 -2.20 9.43 -17.45
C GLN A 32 -2.90 8.08 -17.29
N ILE A 33 -4.15 7.95 -17.73
CA ILE A 33 -4.94 6.71 -17.55
C ILE A 33 -4.62 5.65 -18.62
N HIS A 34 -4.19 6.05 -19.81
CA HIS A 34 -3.73 5.12 -20.85
C HIS A 34 -2.25 4.74 -20.73
N SER A 35 -1.48 5.42 -19.86
CA SER A 35 -0.07 5.11 -19.64
C SER A 35 0.10 4.28 -18.37
N LYS A 36 0.66 3.08 -18.52
CA LYS A 36 0.88 2.13 -17.40
C LYS A 36 1.76 2.67 -16.27
N ASN A 37 2.54 3.73 -16.47
CA ASN A 37 3.58 4.17 -15.52
C ASN A 37 3.41 5.63 -15.04
N ARG A 38 2.26 6.26 -15.32
CA ARG A 38 2.09 7.71 -15.12
C ARG A 38 0.84 8.10 -14.36
N THR A 39 0.02 7.13 -13.94
CA THR A 39 -1.21 7.48 -13.25
C THR A 39 -0.90 8.08 -11.89
N GLN A 40 -1.38 9.30 -11.68
CA GLN A 40 -1.29 10.00 -10.40
C GLN A 40 -2.25 9.41 -9.37
N VAL A 41 -1.81 9.40 -8.12
CA VAL A 41 -2.57 8.95 -6.94
C VAL A 41 -3.92 9.67 -6.83
N ARG A 42 -3.97 10.96 -7.13
CA ARG A 42 -5.20 11.76 -7.07
C ARG A 42 -6.32 11.18 -7.95
N ILE A 43 -6.00 10.62 -9.12
CA ILE A 43 -7.02 10.08 -10.04
C ILE A 43 -7.72 8.88 -9.41
N VAL A 44 -6.96 7.95 -8.83
CA VAL A 44 -7.53 6.73 -8.25
C VAL A 44 -8.30 7.01 -6.97
N LEU A 45 -7.83 7.97 -6.17
CA LEU A 45 -8.54 8.43 -4.98
C LEU A 45 -9.92 8.97 -5.36
N LEU A 46 -10.00 9.86 -6.36
CA LEU A 46 -11.26 10.41 -6.86
C LEU A 46 -12.22 9.33 -7.37
N LEU A 47 -11.70 8.33 -8.11
CA LEU A 47 -12.51 7.23 -8.62
C LEU A 47 -13.07 6.37 -7.49
N ALA A 48 -12.24 6.03 -6.51
CA ALA A 48 -12.65 5.24 -5.34
C ALA A 48 -13.69 5.98 -4.50
N ASP A 49 -13.50 7.28 -4.27
CA ASP A 49 -14.44 8.12 -3.51
C ASP A 49 -15.79 8.27 -4.20
N LYS A 50 -15.78 8.52 -5.52
CA LYS A 50 -17.02 8.67 -6.29
C LYS A 50 -17.89 7.41 -6.27
N GLN A 51 -17.26 6.25 -6.19
CA GLN A 51 -17.93 4.94 -6.17
C GLN A 51 -18.08 4.37 -4.75
N ASN A 52 -17.67 5.13 -3.72
CA ASN A 52 -17.71 4.74 -2.31
C ASN A 52 -17.13 3.33 -2.06
N GLN A 53 -15.93 3.09 -2.60
CA GLN A 53 -15.23 1.80 -2.50
C GLN A 53 -13.76 1.99 -2.12
N SER A 54 -13.10 0.87 -1.80
CA SER A 54 -11.66 0.87 -1.55
C SER A 54 -10.87 1.11 -2.85
N ILE A 55 -9.66 1.63 -2.73
CA ILE A 55 -8.72 1.69 -3.85
C ILE A 55 -8.31 0.26 -4.22
N ASP A 56 -8.15 -0.63 -3.24
CA ASP A 56 -7.81 -2.03 -3.50
C ASP A 56 -8.81 -2.70 -4.47
N SER A 57 -10.12 -2.44 -4.38
CA SER A 57 -11.13 -3.04 -5.26
C SER A 57 -11.07 -2.55 -6.71
N ILE A 58 -10.37 -1.45 -6.99
CA ILE A 58 -10.11 -1.00 -8.37
C ILE A 58 -9.06 -1.89 -9.05
N PHE A 59 -8.09 -2.38 -8.28
CA PHE A 59 -6.87 -2.98 -8.81
C PHE A 59 -6.76 -4.50 -8.63
N PHE A 60 -7.33 -5.01 -7.54
CA PHE A 60 -7.35 -6.43 -7.22
C PHE A 60 -8.72 -7.01 -7.59
N ASP A 61 -8.71 -8.25 -8.06
CA ASP A 61 -9.95 -9.00 -8.34
C ASP A 61 -10.63 -9.40 -7.01
N GLU A 62 -11.60 -10.33 -7.05
CA GLU A 62 -12.38 -10.71 -5.87
C GLU A 62 -11.52 -11.10 -4.65
N MET A 63 -11.50 -10.21 -3.66
CA MET A 63 -10.96 -10.46 -2.32
C MET A 63 -12.11 -10.96 -1.43
N ASN A 64 -12.20 -12.28 -1.27
CA ASN A 64 -13.30 -12.92 -0.53
C ASN A 64 -13.26 -12.66 0.98
N ASN A 65 -12.12 -12.19 1.51
CA ASN A 65 -11.90 -11.96 2.93
C ASN A 65 -11.76 -10.47 3.23
N GLN A 66 -12.27 -10.04 4.39
CA GLN A 66 -12.12 -8.67 4.86
C GLN A 66 -10.64 -8.30 5.09
N PRO A 67 -10.23 -7.05 4.80
CA PRO A 67 -8.89 -6.56 5.12
C PRO A 67 -8.52 -6.76 6.59
N ILE A 68 -7.25 -7.09 6.84
CA ILE A 68 -6.76 -7.33 8.20
C ILE A 68 -6.09 -6.07 8.72
N SER A 69 -6.70 -5.39 9.70
CA SER A 69 -6.05 -4.27 10.39
C SER A 69 -4.84 -4.77 11.18
N LEU A 70 -3.77 -3.99 11.16
CA LEU A 70 -2.57 -4.13 11.99
C LEU A 70 -2.47 -3.03 13.06
N GLU A 71 -3.52 -2.21 13.23
CA GLU A 71 -3.53 -1.19 14.27
C GLU A 71 -3.39 -1.80 15.68
N GLY A 72 -2.68 -1.07 16.53
CA GLY A 72 -2.39 -1.48 17.90
C GLY A 72 -1.27 -2.52 18.03
N LEU A 73 -0.65 -2.96 16.93
CA LEU A 73 0.53 -3.81 16.96
C LEU A 73 1.81 -2.95 17.02
N THR A 74 2.82 -3.46 17.72
CA THR A 74 4.18 -2.89 17.71
C THR A 74 4.89 -3.21 16.39
N ILE A 75 5.96 -2.48 16.07
CA ILE A 75 6.78 -2.72 14.87
C ILE A 75 7.25 -4.19 14.79
N ASN A 76 7.70 -4.77 15.90
CA ASN A 76 8.15 -6.17 15.92
C ASN A 76 7.01 -7.15 15.59
N GLN A 77 5.82 -6.90 16.13
CA GLN A 77 4.63 -7.72 15.86
C GLN A 77 4.19 -7.59 14.40
N ILE A 78 4.23 -6.38 13.84
CA ILE A 78 3.97 -6.14 12.42
C ILE A 78 4.98 -6.95 11.58
N GLN A 79 6.27 -6.88 11.89
CA GLN A 79 7.27 -7.67 11.16
C GLN A 79 7.05 -9.17 11.26
N ASP A 80 6.61 -9.68 12.41
CA ASP A 80 6.28 -11.11 12.55
C ASP A 80 5.08 -11.50 11.70
N ILE A 81 4.06 -10.64 11.60
CA ILE A 81 2.94 -10.83 10.66
C ILE A 81 3.44 -10.81 9.20
N ILE A 82 4.25 -9.83 8.80
CA ILE A 82 4.74 -9.78 7.41
C ILE A 82 5.61 -11.00 7.09
N LYS A 83 6.44 -11.50 8.01
CA LYS A 83 7.19 -12.76 7.82
C LYS A 83 6.28 -13.96 7.63
N LEU A 84 5.13 -13.99 8.30
CA LEU A 84 4.16 -15.07 8.17
C LEU A 84 3.50 -15.05 6.78
N VAL A 85 3.21 -13.87 6.24
CA VAL A 85 2.58 -13.72 4.92
C VAL A 85 3.61 -13.90 3.79
N HIS A 86 4.76 -13.25 3.91
CA HIS A 86 5.79 -13.09 2.88
C HIS A 86 7.18 -13.40 3.45
N PRO A 87 7.49 -14.66 3.79
CA PRO A 87 8.77 -15.03 4.38
C PRO A 87 9.97 -14.70 3.48
N GLU A 88 9.78 -14.70 2.17
CA GLU A 88 10.80 -14.39 1.17
C GLU A 88 11.32 -12.96 1.24
N LEU A 89 10.54 -12.00 1.74
CA LEU A 89 11.01 -10.63 1.97
C LEU A 89 12.13 -10.55 3.01
N PHE A 90 12.28 -11.59 3.85
CA PHE A 90 13.26 -11.64 4.93
C PHE A 90 14.44 -12.57 4.66
N MET A 91 14.47 -13.24 3.51
CA MET A 91 15.59 -14.10 3.12
C MET A 91 16.72 -13.29 2.47
N GLY A 92 17.96 -13.46 2.94
CA GLY A 92 19.16 -12.95 2.24
C GLY A 92 19.47 -11.46 2.37
N VAL A 93 18.74 -10.69 3.19
CA VAL A 93 18.96 -9.24 3.32
C VAL A 93 19.97 -8.91 4.42
N THR A 94 21.03 -8.17 4.08
CA THR A 94 21.87 -7.48 5.07
C THR A 94 21.05 -6.34 5.66
N ARG A 95 20.47 -6.56 6.84
CA ARG A 95 19.55 -5.61 7.49
C ARG A 95 20.21 -4.25 7.65
N SER A 96 19.44 -3.18 7.42
CA SER A 96 19.82 -1.84 7.85
C SER A 96 20.17 -1.89 9.34
N LYS A 97 21.43 -1.63 9.70
CA LYS A 97 21.88 -1.57 11.11
C LYS A 97 21.22 -0.42 11.90
N LYS A 98 20.42 0.42 11.25
CA LYS A 98 19.73 1.56 11.83
C LYS A 98 18.31 1.60 11.26
N ILE A 99 17.40 0.82 11.83
CA ILE A 99 16.02 1.31 11.92
C ILE A 99 16.16 2.47 12.89
N LYS A 100 16.20 3.69 12.36
CA LYS A 100 16.15 4.86 13.22
C LYS A 100 14.75 4.85 13.82
N ASP A 101 14.64 5.06 15.13
CA ASP A 101 13.35 5.33 15.80
C ASP A 101 12.79 6.66 15.26
N TYR A 102 12.29 6.65 14.03
CA TYR A 102 11.53 7.74 13.48
C TYR A 102 10.11 7.59 13.99
N ASN A 103 9.57 8.68 14.53
CA ASN A 103 8.14 8.78 14.75
C ASN A 103 7.48 9.02 13.38
N TYR A 104 7.01 7.95 12.74
CA TYR A 104 6.36 8.04 11.43
C TYR A 104 4.98 8.69 11.59
N ASN A 105 4.69 9.72 10.81
CA ASN A 105 3.32 10.24 10.66
C ASN A 105 2.53 9.36 9.66
N LEU A 106 2.08 8.19 10.15
CA LEU A 106 1.32 7.25 9.32
C LEU A 106 -0.10 7.73 8.97
N GLU A 107 -0.63 8.72 9.69
CA GLU A 107 -2.00 9.17 9.50
C GLU A 107 -2.15 10.09 8.29
N THR A 108 -1.22 11.02 8.07
CA THR A 108 -1.41 12.09 7.08
C THR A 108 -0.24 12.28 6.12
N ASP A 109 0.89 11.58 6.31
CA ASP A 109 2.06 11.72 5.46
C ASP A 109 2.32 10.45 4.63
N MET A 110 2.11 10.54 3.31
CA MET A 110 2.34 9.42 2.39
C MET A 110 3.84 9.06 2.28
N GLY A 111 4.74 10.03 2.41
CA GLY A 111 6.18 9.79 2.41
C GLY A 111 6.64 8.97 3.62
N ASP A 112 6.10 9.27 4.80
CA ASP A 112 6.36 8.49 6.02
C ASP A 112 5.74 7.10 5.95
N ARG A 113 4.55 6.93 5.36
CA ARG A 113 3.98 5.60 5.07
C ARG A 113 4.84 4.79 4.12
N MET A 114 5.37 5.42 3.06
CA MET A 114 6.30 4.78 2.13
C MET A 114 7.62 4.42 2.81
N ARG A 115 8.16 5.31 3.66
CA ARG A 115 9.36 5.05 4.45
C ARG A 115 9.15 3.88 5.41
N PHE A 116 8.00 3.84 6.09
CA PHE A 116 7.61 2.76 6.98
C PHE A 116 7.54 1.43 6.22
N ILE A 117 6.88 1.38 5.06
CA ILE A 117 6.82 0.17 4.23
C ILE A 117 8.24 -0.28 3.85
N ARG A 118 9.10 0.63 3.42
CA ARG A 118 10.47 0.29 3.05
C ARG A 118 11.30 -0.23 4.24
N GLU A 119 11.24 0.42 5.39
CA GLU A 119 12.10 0.14 6.54
C GLU A 119 11.58 -0.96 7.46
N VAL A 120 10.26 -1.12 7.56
CA VAL A 120 9.61 -2.07 8.46
C VAL A 120 9.11 -3.28 7.70
N VAL A 121 8.35 -3.09 6.61
CA VAL A 121 7.73 -4.19 5.85
C VAL A 121 8.77 -4.91 5.01
N PHE A 122 9.49 -4.18 4.15
CA PHE A 122 10.58 -4.76 3.35
C PHE A 122 11.88 -4.93 4.15
N SER A 123 12.09 -4.16 5.21
CA SER A 123 13.36 -4.13 5.96
C SER A 123 14.59 -3.77 5.09
N LEU A 124 14.41 -2.87 4.11
CA LEU A 124 15.43 -2.49 3.13
C LEU A 124 15.90 -1.02 3.28
N SER A 125 17.17 -0.78 2.93
CA SER A 125 17.65 0.59 2.69
C SER A 125 17.09 1.13 1.37
N GLN A 126 17.15 2.45 1.14
CA GLN A 126 16.79 3.04 -0.16
C GLN A 126 17.53 2.42 -1.35
N THR A 127 18.79 2.02 -1.15
CA THR A 127 19.59 1.40 -2.21
C THR A 127 19.08 0.00 -2.54
N GLU A 128 18.86 -0.82 -1.51
CA GLU A 128 18.40 -2.20 -1.71
C GLU A 128 16.93 -2.25 -2.15
N PHE A 129 16.10 -1.35 -1.64
CA PHE A 129 14.72 -1.22 -2.10
C PHE A 129 14.65 -0.75 -3.55
N GLY A 130 15.51 0.21 -3.94
CA GLY A 130 15.67 0.61 -5.34
C GLY A 130 16.03 -0.58 -6.23
N LYS A 131 17.00 -1.41 -5.84
CA LYS A 131 17.36 -2.63 -6.57
C LYS A 131 16.17 -3.61 -6.67
N TYR A 132 15.49 -3.89 -5.56
CA TYR A 132 14.32 -4.78 -5.51
C TYR A 132 13.20 -4.30 -6.44
N MET A 133 12.98 -2.98 -6.49
CA MET A 133 11.96 -2.35 -7.30
C MET A 133 12.40 -2.02 -8.73
N GLU A 134 13.65 -2.34 -9.09
CA GLU A 134 14.28 -2.08 -10.39
C GLU A 134 14.32 -0.58 -10.75
N VAL A 135 14.63 0.26 -9.75
CA VAL A 135 14.74 1.71 -9.88
C VAL A 135 16.02 2.23 -9.23
N SER A 136 16.38 3.48 -9.54
CA SER A 136 17.53 4.11 -8.89
C SER A 136 17.27 4.34 -7.39
N ARG A 137 18.33 4.40 -6.59
CA ARG A 137 18.27 4.84 -5.19
C ARG A 137 17.56 6.20 -5.05
N ASN A 138 17.81 7.13 -5.98
CA ASN A 138 17.19 8.46 -5.94
C ASN A 138 15.67 8.39 -6.15
N THR A 139 15.22 7.51 -7.05
CA THR A 139 13.80 7.23 -7.23
C THR A 139 13.17 6.67 -5.95
N SER A 140 13.83 5.69 -5.31
CA SER A 140 13.39 5.19 -3.99
C SER A 140 13.35 6.30 -2.93
N LYS A 141 14.31 7.23 -2.94
CA LYS A 141 14.30 8.39 -2.03
C LYS A 141 13.10 9.29 -2.28
N TYR A 142 12.78 9.60 -3.53
CA TYR A 142 11.61 10.43 -3.86
C TYR A 142 10.29 9.78 -3.42
N TRP A 143 10.22 8.44 -3.38
CA TRP A 143 9.05 7.74 -2.84
C TRP A 143 8.90 7.93 -1.32
N ASP A 144 10.00 7.97 -0.56
CA ASP A 144 9.98 8.34 0.88
C ASP A 144 9.60 9.83 1.11
N GLU A 145 9.54 10.63 0.04
CA GLU A 145 9.08 12.02 0.02
C GLU A 145 7.65 12.13 -0.57
N GLY A 146 6.96 11.00 -0.77
CA GLY A 146 5.59 10.95 -1.28
C GLY A 146 5.45 11.10 -2.80
N GLN A 147 6.55 11.13 -3.56
CA GLN A 147 6.50 11.31 -5.02
C GLN A 147 6.47 9.96 -5.75
N ILE A 148 5.36 9.25 -5.66
CA ILE A 148 5.19 7.90 -6.22
C ILE A 148 3.90 7.79 -7.06
N ASN A 149 3.98 7.04 -8.16
CA ASN A 149 2.85 6.77 -9.06
C ASN A 149 2.11 5.49 -8.65
N VAL A 150 0.83 5.40 -9.03
CA VAL A 150 -0.07 4.30 -8.66
C VAL A 150 0.47 2.94 -9.08
N ASP A 151 1.11 2.82 -10.25
CA ASP A 151 1.64 1.54 -10.72
C ASP A 151 2.73 0.97 -9.81
N LYS A 152 3.52 1.85 -9.18
CA LYS A 152 4.54 1.48 -8.21
C LYS A 152 3.91 1.13 -6.87
N ILE A 153 2.90 1.88 -6.44
CA ILE A 153 2.10 1.56 -5.24
C ILE A 153 1.45 0.18 -5.39
N PHE A 154 0.84 -0.10 -6.55
CA PHE A 154 0.24 -1.40 -6.85
C PHE A 154 1.27 -2.53 -6.78
N LYS A 155 2.46 -2.36 -7.40
CA LYS A 155 3.54 -3.38 -7.32
C LYS A 155 3.97 -3.63 -5.87
N ILE A 156 4.03 -2.59 -5.04
CA ILE A 156 4.35 -2.68 -3.62
C ILE A 156 3.25 -3.43 -2.85
N SER A 157 1.99 -3.03 -3.04
CA SER A 157 0.84 -3.67 -2.40
C SER A 157 0.74 -5.15 -2.80
N GLN A 158 0.95 -5.47 -4.07
CA GLN A 158 0.98 -6.85 -4.56
C GLN A 158 2.11 -7.68 -3.93
N SER A 159 3.26 -7.07 -3.65
CA SER A 159 4.42 -7.76 -3.07
C SER A 159 4.38 -7.90 -1.54
N THR A 160 3.45 -7.22 -0.86
CA THR A 160 3.46 -7.11 0.60
C THR A 160 2.11 -7.34 1.26
N ASN A 161 1.05 -7.41 0.46
CA ASN A 161 -0.34 -7.32 0.89
C ASN A 161 -0.70 -6.04 1.66
N ILE A 162 0.18 -5.03 1.76
CA ILE A 162 -0.20 -3.73 2.37
C ILE A 162 -1.25 -3.06 1.48
N SER A 163 -2.38 -2.67 2.06
CA SER A 163 -3.49 -2.04 1.34
C SER A 163 -3.06 -0.75 0.62
N MET A 164 -3.52 -0.57 -0.62
CA MET A 164 -3.35 0.69 -1.34
C MET A 164 -4.09 1.85 -0.66
N ASP A 165 -5.21 1.56 0.02
CA ASP A 165 -5.93 2.55 0.82
C ASP A 165 -5.08 3.08 1.96
N PHE A 166 -4.36 2.21 2.69
CA PHE A 166 -3.40 2.66 3.70
C PHE A 166 -2.33 3.58 3.11
N ILE A 167 -1.77 3.22 1.95
CA ILE A 167 -0.68 3.97 1.33
C ILE A 167 -1.15 5.37 0.88
N ILE A 168 -2.36 5.45 0.33
CA ILE A 168 -2.84 6.65 -0.38
C ILE A 168 -3.73 7.54 0.48
N ARG A 169 -4.64 6.98 1.28
CA ARG A 169 -5.71 7.73 1.96
C ARG A 169 -5.26 8.20 3.33
N ASP A 170 -5.44 9.48 3.61
CA ASP A 170 -5.22 9.98 4.98
C ASP A 170 -6.22 9.35 5.95
N HIS A 171 -5.78 9.20 7.20
CA HIS A 171 -6.53 8.59 8.31
C HIS A 171 -7.03 7.17 8.02
N TYR A 172 -6.36 6.45 7.11
CA TYR A 172 -6.67 5.05 6.85
C TYR A 172 -5.75 4.13 7.67
N PRO A 173 -6.30 3.11 8.36
CA PRO A 173 -5.53 2.24 9.23
C PRO A 173 -4.51 1.41 8.44
N LEU A 174 -3.36 1.10 9.07
CA LEU A 174 -2.42 0.11 8.53
C LEU A 174 -3.12 -1.24 8.41
N THR A 175 -3.32 -1.69 7.18
CA THR A 175 -4.14 -2.86 6.85
C THR A 175 -3.48 -3.72 5.78
N LEU A 176 -3.75 -5.02 5.84
CA LEU A 176 -3.42 -5.97 4.80
C LEU A 176 -4.66 -6.25 3.95
N GLN A 177 -4.53 -6.08 2.63
CA GLN A 177 -5.47 -6.68 1.67
C GLN A 177 -5.25 -8.20 1.60
N THR A 178 -6.26 -8.96 1.17
CA THR A 178 -6.30 -10.42 1.29
C THR A 178 -6.14 -11.18 -0.02
N GLN A 179 -5.84 -10.48 -1.12
CA GLN A 179 -5.57 -11.08 -2.42
C GLN A 179 -4.47 -12.14 -2.31
N GLY A 180 -4.75 -13.34 -2.83
CA GLY A 180 -3.79 -14.44 -2.87
C GLY A 180 -3.56 -15.17 -1.54
N MET A 181 -4.20 -14.75 -0.44
CA MET A 181 -4.13 -15.48 0.82
C MET A 181 -5.03 -16.72 0.78
N SER A 182 -4.49 -17.87 1.17
CA SER A 182 -5.33 -19.04 1.48
C SER A 182 -6.16 -18.77 2.74
N GLU A 183 -7.28 -19.48 2.88
CA GLU A 183 -8.11 -19.39 4.10
C GLU A 183 -7.30 -19.72 5.37
N ALA A 184 -6.43 -20.73 5.31
CA ALA A 184 -5.57 -21.09 6.42
C ALA A 184 -4.60 -19.96 6.79
N LEU A 185 -3.97 -19.30 5.80
CA LEU A 185 -3.07 -18.17 6.05
C LEU A 185 -3.86 -16.97 6.61
N TYR A 186 -5.02 -16.66 6.04
CA TYR A 186 -5.89 -15.59 6.51
C TYR A 186 -6.25 -15.76 7.98
N LEU A 187 -6.72 -16.96 8.37
CA LEU A 187 -7.07 -17.29 9.75
C LEU A 187 -5.86 -17.21 10.69
N ALA A 188 -4.70 -17.68 10.25
CA ALA A 188 -3.46 -17.60 11.04
C ALA A 188 -3.04 -16.15 11.32
N VAL A 189 -3.10 -15.28 10.31
CA VAL A 189 -2.76 -13.86 10.44
C VAL A 189 -3.77 -13.14 11.33
N MET A 190 -5.08 -13.35 11.10
CA MET A 190 -6.14 -12.76 11.91
C MET A 190 -6.00 -13.14 13.38
N THR A 191 -5.82 -14.43 13.66
CA THR A 191 -5.65 -14.96 15.02
C THR A 191 -4.42 -14.34 15.69
N SER A 192 -3.29 -14.27 14.97
CA SER A 192 -2.06 -13.67 15.48
C SER A 192 -2.26 -12.19 15.85
N CYS A 193 -2.94 -11.41 15.00
CA CYS A 193 -3.26 -10.01 15.28
C CYS A 193 -4.13 -9.84 16.52
N VAL A 194 -5.16 -10.68 16.70
CA VAL A 194 -6.03 -10.67 17.90
C VAL A 194 -5.22 -10.98 19.15
N LEU A 195 -4.38 -12.03 19.12
CA LEU A 195 -3.55 -12.41 20.27
C LEU A 195 -2.56 -11.31 20.65
N TYR A 196 -1.92 -10.66 19.68
CA TYR A 196 -1.04 -9.53 19.96
C TYR A 196 -1.77 -8.37 20.61
N ARG A 197 -2.97 -8.00 20.13
CA ARG A 197 -3.78 -6.94 20.75
C ARG A 197 -4.16 -7.27 22.18
N LEU A 198 -4.60 -8.50 22.46
CA LEU A 198 -4.94 -8.93 23.81
C LEU A 198 -3.72 -8.84 24.75
N ARG A 199 -2.55 -9.26 24.28
CA ARG A 199 -1.29 -9.15 25.03
C ARG A 199 -0.90 -7.70 25.30
N ASN A 200 -1.05 -6.84 24.30
CA ASN A 200 -0.74 -5.42 24.44
C ASN A 200 -1.70 -4.76 25.43
N ALA A 201 -3.01 -5.02 25.35
CA ALA A 201 -4.00 -4.51 26.31
C ALA A 201 -3.73 -4.98 27.75
N GLY A 202 -3.30 -6.23 27.94
CA GLY A 202 -2.91 -6.76 29.25
C GLY A 202 -1.62 -6.18 29.83
N SER A 203 -0.80 -5.52 29.00
CA SER A 203 0.48 -4.91 29.39
C SER A 203 0.34 -3.45 29.85
N VAL A 204 -0.84 -2.83 29.68
CA VAL A 204 -1.15 -1.45 30.11
C VAL A 204 -1.71 -1.44 31.54
N LYS A 205 -1.09 -2.19 32.46
CA LYS A 205 -1.43 -2.20 33.89
C LYS A 205 -0.32 -1.58 34.73
#